data_AF-A0A2K3LHN5-F1
#
_entry.id   AF-A0A2K3LHN5-F1
#
_cell.length_a   1.000
_cell.length_b   1.000
_cell.length_c   1.000
_cell.angle_alpha   90.00
_cell.angle_beta   90.00
_cell.angle_gamma   90.00
#
_symmetry.space_group_name_H-M   'P 1'
#
loop_
_entity.id
_entity.type
_entity.pdbx_description
1 polymer ?
#
loop_
_entity_poly.entity_id
_entity_poly.type
_entity_poly.pdbx_seq_one_letter_code
_entity_poly.pdbx_strand_id
1 'polypeptide(L)'
;MCPRNVDPRIAINMDPTTPRQFDNAYYTNLQQGKGLFTSDQILFTDTRSRATVNSFASSGNVFNSNFIAAMTKLGRIGVKTARNGKIRTDCSVL
;
A
#
# COMPACT_ATOMS: atom_id res chain seq x y z
N MET A 1 12.29 4.43 17.37
CA MET A 1 11.70 4.60 18.71
C MET A 1 10.41 3.81 18.76
N CYS A 2 10.37 2.71 19.50
CA CYS A 2 9.13 2.00 19.86
C CYS A 2 9.18 1.72 21.37
N PRO A 3 8.98 2.73 22.23
CA PRO A 3 8.90 2.49 23.68
C PRO A 3 7.75 1.54 23.97
N ARG A 4 7.93 0.62 24.93
CA ARG A 4 6.96 -0.46 25.21
C ARG A 4 5.56 0.04 25.57
N ASN A 5 5.46 1.24 26.16
CA ASN A 5 4.21 1.87 26.58
C ASN A 5 4.01 3.18 25.81
N VAL A 6 3.74 3.09 24.51
CA VAL A 6 3.40 4.24 23.67
C VAL A 6 1.88 4.42 23.63
N ASP A 7 1.39 5.67 23.52
CA ASP A 7 -0.02 5.92 23.24
C ASP A 7 -0.39 5.27 21.89
N PRO A 8 -1.38 4.36 21.85
CA PRO A 8 -1.74 3.64 20.62
C PRO A 8 -2.29 4.54 19.50
N ARG A 9 -2.60 5.81 19.80
CA ARG A 9 -3.07 6.79 18.81
C ARG A 9 -1.94 7.52 18.10
N ILE A 10 -0.68 7.33 18.51
CA ILE A 10 0.45 7.97 17.84
C ILE A 10 0.64 7.35 16.45
N ALA A 11 0.53 8.18 15.43
CA ALA A 11 0.80 7.80 14.05
C ALA A 11 2.29 7.96 13.73
N ILE A 12 2.83 7.02 12.96
CA ILE A 12 4.19 7.07 12.42
C ILE A 12 4.08 6.89 10.91
N ASN A 13 4.98 7.54 10.17
CA ASN A 13 5.00 7.42 8.71
C ASN A 13 5.35 5.99 8.30
N MET A 14 4.54 5.43 7.40
CA MET A 14 4.78 4.14 6.74
C MET A 14 6.03 4.17 5.86
N ASP A 15 6.27 5.30 5.20
CA ASP A 15 7.45 5.58 4.39
C ASP A 15 8.32 6.61 5.12
N PRO A 16 9.48 6.21 5.69
CA PRO A 16 10.39 7.15 6.34
C PRO A 16 11.19 8.02 5.37
N THR A 17 11.23 7.70 4.08
CA THR A 17 12.02 8.38 3.05
C THR A 17 11.21 9.51 2.40
N THR A 18 9.98 9.24 1.95
CA THR A 18 9.09 10.23 1.30
C THR A 18 7.65 10.14 1.83
N PRO A 19 7.41 10.48 3.12
CA PRO A 19 6.13 10.23 3.81
C PRO A 19 4.88 10.90 3.21
N ARG A 20 5.07 11.85 2.29
CA ARG A 20 3.99 12.63 1.66
C ARG A 20 3.98 12.51 0.13
N GLN A 21 4.76 11.61 -0.44
CA GLN A 21 4.79 11.36 -1.88
C GLN A 21 4.37 9.92 -2.17
N PHE A 22 3.68 9.74 -3.29
CA PHE A 22 3.36 8.41 -3.79
C PHE A 22 4.41 8.03 -4.84
N ASP A 23 5.42 7.27 -4.42
CA ASP A 23 6.53 6.86 -5.24
C ASP A 23 6.97 5.42 -4.88
N ASN A 24 8.08 4.95 -5.47
CA ASN A 24 8.59 3.62 -5.22
C ASN A 24 9.61 3.55 -4.07
N ALA A 25 9.82 4.63 -3.30
CA ALA A 25 10.70 4.63 -2.13
C ALA A 25 10.23 3.61 -1.07
N TYR A 26 8.92 3.36 -0.99
CA TYR A 26 8.37 2.24 -0.23
C TYR A 26 9.12 0.92 -0.49
N TYR A 27 9.38 0.56 -1.75
CA TYR A 27 10.05 -0.70 -2.08
C TYR A 27 11.57 -0.66 -1.86
N THR A 28 12.22 0.50 -2.03
CA THR A 28 13.64 0.66 -1.70
C THR A 28 13.86 0.59 -0.18
N ASN A 29 12.90 1.06 0.62
CA ASN A 29 12.90 0.89 2.08
C ASN A 29 12.84 -0.59 2.48
N LEU A 30 12.03 -1.42 1.82
CA LEU A 30 11.96 -2.86 2.12
C LEU A 30 13.30 -3.58 1.87
N GLN A 31 14.01 -3.22 0.79
CA GLN A 31 15.35 -3.75 0.50
C GLN A 31 16.36 -3.41 1.61
N GLN A 32 16.16 -2.28 2.29
CA GLN A 32 17.00 -1.80 3.39
C GLN A 32 16.56 -2.31 4.77
N GLY A 33 15.53 -3.17 4.84
CA GLY A 33 14.99 -3.65 6.12
C GLY A 33 14.21 -2.59 6.90
N LYS A 34 13.70 -1.56 6.21
CA LYS A 34 12.98 -0.42 6.80
C LYS A 34 11.45 -0.51 6.67
N GLY A 35 10.90 -1.69 6.36
CA GLY A 35 9.45 -1.88 6.39
C GLY A 35 8.88 -1.70 7.80
N LEU A 36 7.82 -0.90 7.94
CA LEU A 36 7.26 -0.58 9.26
C LEU A 36 6.51 -1.78 9.87
N PHE A 37 5.64 -2.42 9.08
CA PHE A 37 4.92 -3.61 9.54
C PHE A 37 5.63 -4.89 9.11
N THR A 38 5.40 -5.96 9.87
CA THR A 38 5.83 -7.31 9.48
C THR A 38 5.26 -7.71 8.11
N SER A 39 4.02 -7.31 7.80
CA SER A 39 3.39 -7.52 6.49
C SER A 39 4.08 -6.77 5.35
N ASP A 40 4.75 -5.65 5.62
CA ASP A 40 5.55 -4.95 4.62
C ASP A 40 6.88 -5.67 4.42
N GLN A 41 7.60 -5.93 5.52
CA GLN A 41 8.95 -6.47 5.43
C GLN A 41 8.98 -7.90 4.86
N ILE A 42 7.91 -8.68 5.10
CA ILE A 42 7.81 -10.04 4.57
C ILE A 42 7.77 -10.07 3.04
N LEU A 43 7.30 -9.02 2.37
CA LEU A 43 7.29 -8.94 0.90
C LEU A 43 8.71 -9.06 0.31
N PHE A 44 9.71 -8.55 1.01
CA PHE A 44 11.10 -8.66 0.58
C PHE A 44 11.79 -9.92 1.12
N THR A 45 11.50 -10.32 2.36
CA THR A 45 12.16 -11.50 2.95
C THR A 45 11.65 -12.81 2.38
N ASP A 46 10.38 -12.89 1.97
CA ASP A 46 9.82 -14.05 1.28
C ASP A 46 10.32 -14.13 -0.18
N THR A 47 10.86 -15.29 -0.57
CA THR A 47 11.44 -15.51 -1.89
C THR A 47 10.41 -15.41 -3.02
N ARG A 48 9.14 -15.67 -2.75
CA ARG A 48 8.06 -15.64 -3.74
C ARG A 48 7.75 -14.24 -4.25
N SER A 49 7.89 -13.23 -3.39
CA SER A 49 7.57 -11.83 -3.70
C SER A 49 8.81 -10.95 -3.90
N ARG A 50 10.00 -11.41 -3.46
CA ARG A 50 11.25 -10.63 -3.51
C ARG A 50 11.58 -10.08 -4.89
N ALA A 51 11.38 -10.87 -5.94
CA ALA A 51 11.65 -10.44 -7.32
C ALA A 51 10.78 -9.24 -7.73
N THR A 52 9.50 -9.25 -7.34
CA THR A 52 8.58 -8.13 -7.59
C THR A 52 9.00 -6.88 -6.82
N VAL A 53 9.39 -7.03 -5.55
CA VAL A 53 9.92 -5.90 -4.75
C VAL A 53 11.16 -5.29 -5.40
N ASN A 54 12.10 -6.12 -5.87
CA ASN A 54 13.29 -5.65 -6.57
C ASN A 54 12.95 -4.88 -7.85
N SER A 55 12.00 -5.40 -8.64
CA SER A 55 11.55 -4.75 -9.86
C SER A 55 10.94 -3.38 -9.56
N PHE A 56 10.04 -3.29 -8.58
CA PHE A 56 9.39 -2.02 -8.21
C PHE A 56 10.38 -1.03 -7.59
N ALA A 57 11.32 -1.47 -6.77
CA ALA A 57 12.39 -0.64 -6.23
C ALA A 57 13.30 -0.07 -7.33
N SER A 58 13.59 -0.84 -8.38
CA SER A 58 14.45 -0.40 -9.50
C SER A 58 13.77 0.60 -10.46
N SER A 59 12.44 0.64 -10.51
CA SER A 59 11.72 1.50 -11.45
C SER A 59 10.35 1.94 -10.95
N GLY A 60 10.20 3.25 -10.70
CA GLY A 60 8.92 3.86 -10.37
C GLY A 60 7.87 3.68 -11.46
N ASN A 61 8.26 3.65 -12.74
CA ASN A 61 7.33 3.43 -13.85
C ASN A 61 6.76 2.00 -13.86
N VAL A 62 7.58 1.00 -13.55
CA VAL A 62 7.12 -0.40 -13.44
C VAL A 62 6.18 -0.55 -12.24
N PHE A 63 6.53 0.06 -11.10
CA PHE A 63 5.63 0.11 -9.95
C PHE A 63 4.28 0.77 -10.32
N ASN A 64 4.31 1.98 -10.87
CA ASN A 64 3.10 2.75 -11.16
C ASN A 64 2.17 2.03 -12.14
N SER A 65 2.71 1.44 -13.21
CA SER A 65 1.90 0.69 -14.18
C SER A 65 1.21 -0.54 -13.55
N ASN A 66 1.92 -1.26 -12.68
CA ASN A 66 1.35 -2.39 -11.94
C ASN A 66 0.34 -1.93 -10.87
N PHE A 67 0.60 -0.82 -10.19
CA PHE A 67 -0.32 -0.24 -9.22
C PHE A 67 -1.65 0.16 -9.87
N ILE A 68 -1.60 0.82 -11.04
CA ILE A 68 -2.80 1.16 -11.82
C ILE A 68 -3.59 -0.10 -12.18
N ALA A 69 -2.91 -1.14 -12.68
CA ALA A 69 -3.56 -2.40 -13.04
C ALA A 69 -4.21 -3.08 -11.82
N ALA A 70 -3.53 -3.10 -10.68
CA ALA A 70 -4.03 -3.67 -9.44
C ALA A 70 -5.26 -2.91 -8.90
N MET A 71 -5.19 -1.59 -8.84
CA MET A 71 -6.31 -0.75 -8.38
C MET A 71 -7.53 -0.84 -9.31
N THR A 72 -7.31 -0.95 -10.62
CA THR A 72 -8.40 -1.17 -11.59
C THR A 72 -9.08 -2.52 -11.37
N LYS A 73 -8.33 -3.57 -11.04
CA LYS A 73 -8.90 -4.88 -10.69
C LYS A 73 -9.67 -4.82 -9.37
N LEU A 74 -9.09 -4.19 -8.35
CA LEU A 74 -9.72 -4.02 -7.04
C LEU A 74 -11.05 -3.26 -7.14
N GLY A 75 -11.09 -2.19 -7.93
CA GLY A 75 -12.29 -1.36 -8.12
C GLY A 75 -13.46 -2.07 -8.83
N ARG A 76 -13.25 -3.26 -9.37
CA ARG A 76 -14.31 -4.07 -10.02
C ARG A 76 -14.90 -5.15 -9.11
N ILE A 77 -14.34 -5.36 -7.92
CA ILE A 77 -14.82 -6.37 -6.98
C ILE A 77 -16.16 -5.92 -6.38
N GLY A 78 -17.19 -6.77 -6.47
CA GLY A 78 -18.46 -6.57 -5.76
C GLY A 78 -19.26 -5.33 -6.15
N VAL A 79 -19.02 -4.78 -7.35
CA VAL A 79 -19.69 -3.56 -7.81
C VAL A 79 -21.20 -3.80 -7.98
N LYS A 80 -22.01 -2.95 -7.32
CA LYS A 80 -23.46 -2.90 -7.53
C LYS A 80 -23.77 -2.17 -8.84
N THR A 81 -24.42 -2.86 -9.76
CA THR A 81 -24.80 -2.31 -11.07
C THR A 81 -26.31 -2.05 -11.14
N ALA A 82 -26.70 -1.03 -11.91
CA ALA A 82 -28.08 -0.70 -12.26
C ALA A 82 -29.07 -0.88 -11.09
N ARG A 83 -29.99 -1.85 -11.22
CA ARG A 83 -31.08 -2.11 -10.27
C ARG A 83 -30.62 -2.67 -8.92
N ASN A 84 -29.37 -3.08 -8.80
CA ASN A 84 -28.80 -3.68 -7.58
C ASN A 84 -28.18 -2.63 -6.64
N GLY A 85 -28.27 -1.34 -6.98
CA GLY A 85 -27.73 -0.22 -6.20
C GLY A 85 -28.63 1.01 -6.20
N LYS A 86 -28.19 2.05 -5.48
CA LYS A 86 -28.79 3.39 -5.46
C LYS A 86 -27.70 4.44 -5.52
N ILE A 87 -28.00 5.58 -6.15
CA ILE A 87 -27.12 6.76 -6.09
C ILE A 87 -27.45 7.47 -4.77
N ARG A 88 -26.48 7.54 -3.87
CA ARG A 88 -26.65 8.20 -2.57
C ARG A 88 -26.38 9.69 -2.74
N THR A 89 -27.25 10.52 -2.17
CA THR A 89 -27.02 11.96 -2.02
C THR A 89 -26.20 12.27 -0.78
N ASP A 90 -26.26 11.40 0.23
CA ASP A 90 -25.45 11.44 1.44
C ASP A 90 -24.85 10.05 1.71
N CYS A 91 -23.51 10.01 1.78
CA CYS A 91 -22.73 8.80 2.03
C CYS A 91 -22.75 8.33 3.50
N SER A 92 -23.33 9.10 4.42
CA SER A 92 -23.44 8.78 5.85
C SER A 92 -24.77 8.12 6.23
N VAL A 93 -25.85 8.40 5.50
CA VAL A 93 -27.20 7.86 5.78
C VAL A 93 -27.68 6.88 4.70
N LEU A 94 -28.52 5.92 5.09
CA LEU A 94 -29.15 4.98 4.15
C LEU A 94 -30.39 5.61 3.53
#